data_AF-A0A965M992-F1
#
_entry.id   AF-A0A965M992-F1
#
_cell.length_a   1.000
_cell.length_b   1.000
_cell.length_c   1.000
_cell.angle_alpha   90.00
_cell.angle_beta   90.00
_cell.angle_gamma   90.00
#
_symmetry.space_group_name_H-M   'P 1'
#
loop_
_entity.id
_entity.type
_entity.pdbx_description
1 polymer ?
#
loop_
_entity_poly.entity_id
_entity_poly.type
_entity_poly.pdbx_seq_one_letter_code
_entity_poly.pdbx_strand_id
1 'polypeptide(L)'
;MDAGVRDFAWQENGAEGESVPAAGSGSFVCGKKLDQESEVEPAASPNGGTAFCHGAAGRALSRASYFRSARHGGRDCGVVEGKKGAGVSADRLTPELLKKWPKERPLLSLTAYDYPMGRILDEVGVDLIHVGDSLGMVVLGMPDTTGVTMADMIRATEAVSRGRKKAMISADLPFESYVTLEGCVRHSKELLQAGADAVKPEGGREIFPQIEALEKAGIPWIGHLGMLPQNVKKEGGYRKKGKSREEARQILEDAKEMEKRGACAMVLELMAPEVAAEVTRTLSIPTIGIGAGDGTTGQIRVTHDLLGLTPWYRPGFVKGDLGFAKKIGELVQRIKTSGFAGLG
;
A
#
# COMPACT_ATOMS: atom_id res chain seq x y z
N MET A 1 -2.42 21.90 37.95
CA MET A 1 -1.70 22.82 37.04
C MET A 1 -2.08 22.42 35.63
N ASP A 2 -3.14 23.04 35.12
CA ASP A 2 -3.67 22.81 33.77
C ASP A 2 -2.70 23.37 32.73
N ALA A 3 -2.11 22.50 31.92
CA ALA A 3 -1.42 22.91 30.71
C ALA A 3 -2.48 23.10 29.61
N GLY A 4 -3.00 24.32 29.53
CA GLY A 4 -3.98 24.75 28.54
C GLY A 4 -3.54 24.42 27.12
N VAL A 5 -4.46 23.80 26.38
CA VAL A 5 -4.47 23.74 24.92
C VAL A 5 -4.28 25.18 24.43
N ARG A 6 -3.13 25.49 23.81
CA ARG A 6 -2.93 26.80 23.20
C ARG A 6 -4.01 26.98 22.14
N ASP A 7 -4.71 28.11 22.19
CA ASP A 7 -5.76 28.46 21.24
C ASP A 7 -5.22 28.36 19.82
N PHE A 8 -5.73 27.37 19.10
CA PHE A 8 -5.56 27.17 17.68
C PHE A 8 -6.06 28.43 16.96
N ALA A 9 -5.13 29.21 16.39
CA ALA A 9 -5.44 30.35 15.54
C ALA A 9 -6.02 29.84 14.21
N TRP A 10 -7.32 29.59 14.20
CA TRP A 10 -8.04 29.18 13.01
C TRP A 10 -8.23 30.39 12.10
N GLN A 11 -7.67 30.33 10.88
CA GLN A 11 -7.98 31.28 9.82
C GLN A 11 -9.12 30.71 8.97
N GLU A 12 -10.27 31.37 8.98
CA GLU A 12 -11.36 31.13 8.05
C GLU A 12 -10.91 31.47 6.62
N ASN A 13 -10.34 30.50 5.92
CA ASN A 13 -10.21 30.60 4.47
C ASN A 13 -11.29 29.72 3.84
N GLY A 14 -12.33 30.38 3.31
CA GLY A 14 -13.42 29.75 2.60
C GLY A 14 -12.90 28.97 1.38
N ALA A 15 -12.84 27.64 1.52
CA ALA A 15 -12.61 26.74 0.39
C ALA A 15 -13.96 26.23 -0.10
N GLU A 16 -14.47 26.86 -1.18
CA GLU A 16 -15.59 26.35 -1.96
C GLU A 16 -15.32 24.89 -2.35
N GLY A 17 -16.35 24.05 -2.20
CA GLY A 17 -16.23 22.61 -2.31
C GLY A 17 -16.07 22.15 -3.75
N GLU A 18 -14.86 21.75 -4.14
CA GLU A 18 -14.67 20.83 -5.26
C GLU A 18 -15.02 19.41 -4.79
N SER A 19 -16.21 18.95 -5.16
CA SER A 19 -16.55 17.52 -5.14
C SER A 19 -15.87 16.84 -6.34
N VAL A 20 -15.04 15.83 -6.07
CA VAL A 20 -14.58 14.91 -7.12
C VAL A 20 -15.78 14.03 -7.50
N PRO A 21 -16.23 14.00 -8.78
CA PRO A 21 -17.41 13.24 -9.16
C PRO A 21 -17.16 11.74 -9.02
N ALA A 22 -18.15 11.02 -8.48
CA ALA A 22 -18.22 9.57 -8.57
C ALA A 22 -18.36 9.16 -10.05
N ALA A 23 -17.64 8.12 -10.46
CA ALA A 23 -17.67 7.60 -11.82
C ALA A 23 -19.12 7.33 -12.26
N GLY A 24 -19.56 8.03 -13.31
CA GLY A 24 -20.87 7.85 -13.90
C GLY A 24 -21.03 6.44 -14.46
N SER A 25 -22.17 5.81 -14.18
CA SER A 25 -22.62 4.56 -14.76
C SER A 25 -22.86 4.73 -16.26
N GLY A 26 -21.82 4.49 -17.07
CA GLY A 26 -21.94 4.37 -18.52
C GLY A 26 -22.62 3.05 -18.87
N SER A 27 -23.90 3.14 -19.26
CA SER A 27 -24.65 2.05 -19.88
C SER A 27 -24.01 1.65 -21.21
N PHE A 28 -23.41 0.46 -21.25
CA PHE A 28 -22.97 -0.14 -22.51
C PHE A 28 -24.19 -0.66 -23.28
N VAL A 29 -24.56 0.06 -24.34
CA VAL A 29 -25.51 -0.44 -25.34
C VAL A 29 -24.77 -1.41 -26.26
N CYS A 30 -24.97 -2.71 -26.03
CA CYS A 30 -24.52 -3.76 -26.94
C CYS A 30 -25.43 -3.79 -28.17
N GLY A 31 -24.87 -3.49 -29.34
CA GLY A 31 -25.57 -3.52 -30.62
C GLY A 31 -24.75 -4.20 -31.70
N LYS A 32 -24.97 -5.51 -31.88
CA LYS A 32 -25.42 -6.17 -33.12
C LYS A 32 -24.92 -7.61 -33.22
N LYS A 33 -25.91 -8.48 -33.41
CA LYS A 33 -25.91 -9.88 -33.85
C LYS A 33 -24.77 -10.25 -34.81
N LEU A 34 -24.18 -11.42 -34.56
CA LEU A 34 -23.85 -12.39 -35.61
C LEU A 34 -24.18 -13.77 -35.06
N ASP A 35 -25.20 -14.38 -35.67
CA ASP A 35 -25.60 -15.77 -35.51
C ASP A 35 -24.51 -16.66 -36.13
N GLN A 36 -24.12 -17.74 -35.45
CA GLN A 36 -24.02 -19.09 -36.02
C GLN A 36 -23.63 -20.09 -34.92
N GLU A 37 -24.60 -20.95 -34.61
CA GLU A 37 -24.43 -22.18 -33.85
C GLU A 37 -23.49 -23.13 -34.61
N SER A 38 -22.53 -23.72 -33.90
CA SER A 38 -22.05 -25.06 -34.24
C SER A 38 -21.65 -25.78 -32.96
N GLU A 39 -22.40 -26.83 -32.68
CA GLU A 39 -22.18 -27.80 -31.63
C GLU A 39 -20.85 -28.52 -31.87
N VAL A 40 -20.05 -28.70 -30.81
CA VAL A 40 -18.95 -29.67 -30.81
C VAL A 40 -19.08 -30.50 -29.54
N GLU A 41 -19.53 -31.75 -29.70
CA GLU A 41 -19.52 -32.78 -28.68
C GLU A 41 -18.08 -33.24 -28.33
N PRO A 42 -17.85 -33.79 -27.11
CA PRO A 42 -16.53 -34.13 -26.63
C PRO A 42 -16.07 -35.50 -27.12
N ALA A 43 -14.89 -35.57 -27.75
CA ALA A 43 -14.25 -36.83 -28.11
C ALA A 43 -13.27 -37.30 -27.03
N ALA A 44 -13.40 -38.59 -26.71
CA ALA A 44 -12.74 -39.31 -25.64
C ALA A 44 -11.20 -39.45 -25.78
N SER A 45 -10.58 -39.60 -24.62
CA SER A 45 -9.21 -40.09 -24.41
C SER A 45 -9.00 -41.51 -24.95
N PRO A 46 -7.78 -41.83 -25.40
CA PRO A 46 -7.18 -43.09 -24.98
C PRO A 46 -5.77 -42.91 -24.41
N ASN A 47 -5.53 -43.73 -23.37
CA ASN A 47 -4.23 -43.97 -22.74
C ASN A 47 -3.13 -44.33 -23.74
N GLY A 48 -1.91 -43.88 -23.45
CA GLY A 48 -0.70 -44.33 -24.13
C GLY A 48 0.55 -43.76 -23.47
N GLY A 49 0.98 -44.39 -22.38
CA GLY A 49 2.25 -44.03 -21.73
C GLY A 49 3.44 -44.37 -22.63
N THR A 50 4.43 -43.49 -22.65
CA THR A 50 5.84 -43.87 -22.80
C THR A 50 6.70 -42.90 -22.00
N ALA A 51 7.43 -43.46 -21.06
CA ALA A 51 8.53 -42.80 -20.38
C ALA A 51 9.72 -42.70 -21.35
N PHE A 52 10.34 -41.54 -21.44
CA PHE A 52 11.71 -41.41 -21.95
C PHE A 52 12.54 -40.60 -20.95
N CYS A 53 13.19 -41.35 -20.05
CA CYS A 53 14.44 -40.90 -19.45
C CYS A 53 15.57 -41.31 -20.39
N HIS A 54 16.41 -40.36 -20.82
CA HIS A 54 17.84 -40.55 -21.01
C HIS A 54 18.50 -39.18 -20.78
N GLY A 55 19.35 -39.10 -19.77
CA GLY A 55 20.27 -38.00 -19.59
C GLY A 55 21.47 -38.14 -20.52
N ALA A 56 22.11 -37.02 -20.84
CA ALA A 56 23.43 -36.68 -20.32
C ALA A 56 24.12 -35.59 -21.17
N ALA A 57 24.88 -34.76 -20.46
CA ALA A 57 26.07 -34.05 -20.91
C ALA A 57 25.94 -32.81 -21.82
N GLY A 58 26.05 -31.64 -21.16
CA GLY A 58 27.19 -30.76 -21.42
C GLY A 58 26.99 -29.63 -22.43
N ARG A 59 26.85 -28.40 -21.92
CA ARG A 59 27.92 -27.38 -21.93
C ARG A 59 27.38 -26.08 -21.35
N ALA A 60 28.08 -25.60 -20.32
CA ALA A 60 27.94 -24.25 -19.82
C ALA A 60 28.45 -23.25 -20.87
N LEU A 61 27.64 -22.25 -21.19
CA LEU A 61 28.12 -21.00 -21.79
C LEU A 61 27.49 -19.84 -21.03
N SER A 62 28.29 -19.29 -20.13
CA SER A 62 28.09 -18.00 -19.49
C SER A 62 28.18 -16.89 -20.54
N ARG A 63 27.17 -16.02 -20.61
CA ARG A 63 27.34 -14.65 -21.13
C ARG A 63 26.54 -13.68 -20.27
N ALA A 64 27.18 -13.24 -19.21
CA ALA A 64 26.85 -12.02 -18.51
C ALA A 64 27.66 -10.88 -19.15
N SER A 65 26.98 -9.86 -19.65
CA SER A 65 27.56 -8.54 -19.91
C SER A 65 26.44 -7.57 -20.24
N TYR A 66 26.10 -6.68 -19.30
CA TYR A 66 26.00 -5.22 -19.51
C TYR A 66 25.44 -4.58 -18.23
N PHE A 67 26.31 -3.98 -17.42
CA PHE A 67 26.22 -2.59 -16.94
C PHE A 67 27.44 -2.33 -16.06
N ARG A 68 28.34 -1.45 -16.55
CA ARG A 68 29.57 -1.03 -15.88
C ARG A 68 29.22 -0.11 -14.72
N SER A 69 29.67 -0.50 -13.53
CA SER A 69 29.77 0.32 -12.32
C SER A 69 30.81 1.44 -12.51
N ALA A 70 30.46 2.66 -12.10
CA ALA A 70 31.41 3.65 -11.63
C ALA A 70 31.61 3.43 -10.12
N ARG A 71 32.87 3.23 -9.69
CA ARG A 71 33.29 3.18 -8.28
C ARG A 71 33.71 4.57 -7.84
N HIS A 72 33.36 4.95 -6.61
CA HIS A 72 34.11 5.72 -5.58
C HIS A 72 33.25 5.59 -4.30
N GLY A 73 33.68 5.26 -3.09
CA GLY A 73 34.94 4.82 -2.50
C GLY A 73 34.66 4.31 -1.06
N GLY A 74 35.41 3.29 -0.64
CA GLY A 74 35.77 2.94 0.75
C GLY A 74 34.69 2.69 1.83
N ARG A 75 34.51 1.41 2.20
CA ARG A 75 34.92 0.90 3.53
C ARG A 75 34.87 -0.64 3.60
N ASP A 76 35.80 -1.19 4.37
CA ASP A 76 36.17 -2.60 4.52
C ASP A 76 35.03 -3.59 4.73
N CYS A 77 35.13 -4.73 4.03
CA CYS A 77 34.32 -5.93 4.28
C CYS A 77 35.25 -7.06 4.73
N GLY A 78 35.20 -7.41 6.01
CA GLY A 78 35.90 -8.57 6.58
C GLY A 78 34.94 -9.70 6.97
N VAL A 79 35.12 -10.85 6.30
CA VAL A 79 34.94 -12.25 6.74
C VAL A 79 33.52 -12.87 6.92
N VAL A 80 33.08 -13.53 5.84
CA VAL A 80 32.68 -14.95 5.63
C VAL A 80 31.91 -15.77 6.70
N GLU A 81 30.75 -16.26 6.22
CA GLU A 81 29.96 -17.49 6.48
C GLU A 81 29.27 -17.80 7.82
N GLY A 82 27.95 -17.98 7.68
CA GLY A 82 27.15 -18.91 8.48
C GLY A 82 25.77 -19.07 7.85
N LYS A 83 25.45 -20.24 7.27
CA LYS A 83 24.08 -20.60 6.88
C LYS A 83 23.18 -20.48 8.12
N LYS A 84 22.29 -19.48 8.13
CA LYS A 84 21.21 -19.34 9.11
C LYS A 84 19.89 -19.22 8.35
N GLY A 85 18.88 -19.97 8.79
CA GLY A 85 17.52 -19.92 8.23
C GLY A 85 16.99 -18.50 8.17
N ALA A 86 15.97 -18.27 7.33
CA ALA A 86 15.35 -16.98 7.00
C ALA A 86 15.39 -15.97 8.17
N GLY A 87 16.52 -15.27 8.29
CA GLY A 87 16.84 -14.43 9.43
C GLY A 87 16.42 -13.01 9.10
N VAL A 88 15.69 -12.39 10.01
CA VAL A 88 15.37 -10.96 9.94
C VAL A 88 16.70 -10.18 9.82
N SER A 89 16.83 -9.39 8.76
CA SER A 89 18.01 -8.54 8.53
C SER A 89 18.21 -7.61 9.73
N ALA A 90 19.43 -7.52 10.26
CA ALA A 90 19.76 -6.60 11.36
C ALA A 90 19.46 -5.13 11.03
N ASP A 91 19.40 -4.80 9.73
CA ASP A 91 19.08 -3.47 9.21
C ASP A 91 17.57 -3.22 8.98
N ARG A 92 16.69 -4.14 9.38
CA ARG A 92 15.25 -4.02 9.10
C ARG A 92 14.60 -2.93 9.96
N LEU A 93 13.80 -2.07 9.35
CA LEU A 93 12.96 -1.11 10.08
C LEU A 93 11.88 -1.88 10.86
N THR A 94 11.91 -1.78 12.19
CA THR A 94 10.91 -2.40 13.08
C THR A 94 9.86 -1.37 13.53
N PRO A 95 8.70 -1.80 14.05
CA PRO A 95 7.71 -0.89 14.62
C PRO A 95 8.27 0.01 15.74
N GLU A 96 9.19 -0.50 16.57
CA GLU A 96 9.84 0.27 17.66
C GLU A 96 10.80 1.32 17.12
N LEU A 97 11.51 1.01 16.04
CA LEU A 97 12.37 1.97 15.34
C LEU A 97 11.53 3.04 14.62
N LEU A 98 10.39 2.64 14.04
CA LEU A 98 9.45 3.56 13.41
C LEU A 98 8.86 4.56 14.42
N LYS A 99 8.50 4.13 15.64
CA LYS A 99 8.05 5.03 16.72
C LYS A 99 9.06 6.13 17.05
N LYS A 100 10.34 5.84 16.86
CA LYS A 100 11.47 6.74 17.17
C LYS A 100 12.04 7.38 15.90
N TRP A 101 11.27 7.41 14.82
CA TRP A 101 11.73 7.94 13.55
C TRP A 101 12.21 9.40 13.70
N PRO A 102 13.40 9.77 13.21
CA PRO A 102 13.89 11.14 13.30
C PRO A 102 12.98 12.09 12.54
N LYS A 103 12.49 13.16 13.19
CA LYS A 103 11.52 14.10 12.59
C LYS A 103 12.06 14.83 11.36
N GLU A 104 13.38 15.00 11.28
CA GLU A 104 14.08 15.69 10.19
C GLU A 104 14.35 14.78 8.99
N ARG A 105 14.21 13.45 9.15
CA ARG A 105 14.39 12.48 8.07
C ARG A 105 13.02 12.23 7.41
N PRO A 106 12.83 12.57 6.13
CA PRO A 106 11.59 12.23 5.44
C PRO A 106 11.36 10.72 5.44
N LEU A 107 10.17 10.29 5.84
CA LEU A 107 9.76 8.89 5.74
C LEU A 107 9.06 8.66 4.39
N LEU A 108 9.60 7.73 3.59
CA LEU A 108 8.99 7.34 2.32
C LEU A 108 8.21 6.04 2.48
N SER A 109 6.90 6.10 2.19
CA SER A 109 6.03 4.94 2.10
C SER A 109 5.45 4.79 0.70
N LEU A 110 5.40 3.57 0.19
CA LEU A 110 4.82 3.25 -1.12
C LEU A 110 4.04 1.94 -1.05
N THR A 111 2.96 1.83 -1.83
CA THR A 111 2.18 0.59 -1.84
C THR A 111 2.81 -0.49 -2.70
N ALA A 112 2.66 -1.76 -2.31
CA ALA A 112 2.97 -2.90 -3.15
C ALA A 112 2.00 -4.05 -2.87
N TYR A 113 1.76 -4.87 -3.89
CA TYR A 113 0.79 -5.97 -3.82
C TYR A 113 1.32 -7.28 -4.39
N ASP A 114 2.56 -7.27 -4.90
CA ASP A 114 3.21 -8.41 -5.52
C ASP A 114 4.71 -8.51 -5.16
N TYR A 115 5.29 -9.66 -5.48
CA TYR A 115 6.71 -9.94 -5.25
C TYR A 115 7.67 -8.98 -5.98
N PRO A 116 7.58 -8.76 -7.31
CA PRO A 116 8.56 -7.94 -8.00
C PRO A 116 8.52 -6.48 -7.54
N MET A 117 7.34 -5.89 -7.34
CA MET A 117 7.23 -4.52 -6.84
C MET A 117 7.79 -4.42 -5.42
N GLY A 118 7.38 -5.33 -4.51
CA GLY A 118 7.89 -5.34 -3.15
C GLY A 118 9.41 -5.44 -3.09
N ARG A 119 10.01 -6.28 -3.95
CA ARG A 119 11.47 -6.42 -4.05
C ARG A 119 12.16 -5.16 -4.59
N ILE A 120 11.62 -4.57 -5.66
CA ILE A 120 12.20 -3.35 -6.26
C ILE A 120 12.19 -2.22 -5.24
N LEU A 121 11.05 -2.00 -4.57
CA LEU A 121 10.91 -0.93 -3.56
C LEU A 121 11.87 -1.12 -2.38
N ASP A 122 12.04 -2.36 -1.91
CA ASP A 122 13.00 -2.67 -0.85
C ASP A 122 14.46 -2.42 -1.28
N GLU A 123 14.84 -2.85 -2.49
CA GLU A 123 16.21 -2.71 -3.00
C GLU A 123 16.60 -1.24 -3.25
N VAL A 124 15.64 -0.38 -3.63
CA VAL A 124 15.88 1.06 -3.81
C VAL A 124 15.76 1.88 -2.51
N GLY A 125 15.42 1.23 -1.39
CA GLY A 125 15.46 1.83 -0.06
C GLY A 125 14.20 2.58 0.35
N VAL A 126 13.00 2.14 -0.07
CA VAL A 126 11.73 2.58 0.54
C VAL A 126 11.71 2.17 2.02
N ASP A 127 11.35 3.08 2.92
CA ASP A 127 11.39 2.82 4.36
C ASP A 127 10.24 1.89 4.79
N LEU A 128 9.03 2.17 4.29
CA LEU A 128 7.79 1.43 4.60
C LEU A 128 7.07 1.00 3.31
N ILE A 129 6.86 -0.30 3.15
CA ILE A 129 6.02 -0.84 2.08
C ILE A 129 4.63 -1.11 2.66
N HIS A 130 3.61 -0.51 2.07
CA HIS A 130 2.24 -0.66 2.54
C HIS A 130 1.43 -1.59 1.62
N VAL A 131 0.97 -2.72 2.15
CA VAL A 131 0.00 -3.59 1.48
C VAL A 131 -1.39 -3.10 1.88
N GLY A 132 -1.91 -2.15 1.09
CA GLY A 132 -3.19 -1.50 1.37
C GLY A 132 -4.37 -2.10 0.62
N ASP A 133 -5.58 -1.94 1.16
CA ASP A 133 -6.83 -2.38 0.53
C ASP A 133 -7.14 -1.61 -0.79
N SER A 134 -6.43 -0.52 -1.06
CA SER A 134 -6.30 0.10 -2.38
C SER A 134 -6.04 -0.89 -3.52
N LEU A 135 -5.48 -2.08 -3.24
CA LEU A 135 -5.38 -3.20 -4.19
C LEU A 135 -6.73 -3.57 -4.82
N GLY A 136 -7.84 -3.42 -4.10
CA GLY A 136 -9.18 -3.67 -4.62
C GLY A 136 -9.42 -2.87 -5.89
N MET A 137 -9.04 -1.60 -5.89
CA MET A 137 -9.22 -0.71 -7.04
C MET A 137 -8.13 -0.90 -8.10
N VAL A 138 -6.85 -0.83 -7.69
CA VAL A 138 -5.73 -0.74 -8.66
C VAL A 138 -5.22 -2.08 -9.17
N VAL A 139 -5.56 -3.18 -8.50
CA VAL A 139 -5.19 -4.55 -8.89
C VAL A 139 -6.41 -5.37 -9.29
N LEU A 140 -7.47 -5.35 -8.47
CA LEU A 140 -8.65 -6.20 -8.68
C LEU A 140 -9.76 -5.54 -9.50
N GLY A 141 -9.65 -4.23 -9.79
CA GLY A 141 -10.63 -3.51 -10.60
C GLY A 141 -11.99 -3.31 -9.92
N MET A 142 -12.06 -3.41 -8.60
CA MET A 142 -13.25 -3.10 -7.81
C MET A 142 -13.55 -1.59 -7.85
N PRO A 143 -14.81 -1.18 -7.69
CA PRO A 143 -15.19 0.24 -7.70
C PRO A 143 -14.68 1.02 -6.49
N ASP A 144 -14.47 0.32 -5.36
CA ASP A 144 -13.98 0.87 -4.09
C ASP A 144 -13.29 -0.25 -3.27
N THR A 145 -12.78 0.08 -2.08
CA THR A 145 -12.04 -0.88 -1.24
C THR A 145 -12.93 -1.74 -0.33
N THR A 146 -14.24 -1.50 -0.29
CA THR A 146 -15.15 -2.20 0.65
C THR A 146 -15.40 -3.67 0.28
N GLY A 147 -15.05 -4.09 -0.94
CA GLY A 147 -15.13 -5.47 -1.40
C GLY A 147 -13.88 -6.32 -1.13
N VAL A 148 -12.82 -5.72 -0.58
CA VAL A 148 -11.55 -6.42 -0.32
C VAL A 148 -11.71 -7.37 0.86
N THR A 149 -11.23 -8.60 0.70
CA THR A 149 -11.33 -9.64 1.73
C THR A 149 -10.00 -9.84 2.48
N MET A 150 -10.06 -10.50 3.63
CA MET A 150 -8.85 -10.96 4.32
C MET A 150 -7.99 -11.89 3.45
N ALA A 151 -8.59 -12.70 2.57
CA ALA A 151 -7.84 -13.59 1.68
C ALA A 151 -7.01 -12.80 0.67
N ASP A 152 -7.56 -11.70 0.12
CA ASP A 152 -6.85 -10.80 -0.78
C ASP A 152 -5.65 -10.15 -0.07
N MET A 153 -5.89 -9.62 1.13
CA MET A 153 -4.85 -8.98 1.94
C MET A 153 -3.73 -9.94 2.35
N ILE A 154 -4.08 -11.16 2.79
CA ILE A 154 -3.10 -12.20 3.16
C ILE A 154 -2.25 -12.56 1.94
N ARG A 155 -2.86 -12.85 0.79
CA ARG A 155 -2.12 -13.28 -0.39
C ARG A 155 -1.16 -12.19 -0.90
N ALA A 156 -1.61 -10.94 -0.95
CA ALA A 156 -0.78 -9.80 -1.34
C ALA A 156 0.39 -9.61 -0.34
N THR A 157 0.10 -9.70 0.96
CA THR A 157 1.11 -9.58 2.02
C THR A 157 2.19 -10.66 1.90
N GLU A 158 1.81 -11.92 1.69
CA GLU A 158 2.76 -13.00 1.47
C GLU A 158 3.63 -12.78 0.21
N ALA A 159 3.04 -12.24 -0.86
CA ALA A 159 3.77 -11.98 -2.10
C ALA A 159 4.84 -10.90 -1.89
N VAL A 160 4.47 -9.79 -1.25
CA VAL A 160 5.37 -8.68 -0.93
C VAL A 160 6.44 -9.10 0.08
N SER A 161 6.07 -9.87 1.11
CA SER A 161 7.01 -10.29 2.17
C SER A 161 8.14 -11.17 1.63
N ARG A 162 7.89 -11.96 0.58
CA ARG A 162 8.92 -12.73 -0.14
C ARG A 162 9.98 -11.85 -0.82
N GLY A 163 9.64 -10.62 -1.20
CA GLY A 163 10.53 -9.67 -1.87
C GLY A 163 11.34 -8.80 -0.92
N ARG A 164 10.88 -8.63 0.33
CA ARG A 164 11.42 -7.68 1.31
C ARG A 164 12.65 -8.21 2.05
N LYS A 165 13.66 -7.36 2.24
CA LYS A 165 14.81 -7.62 3.12
C LYS A 165 14.87 -6.62 4.29
N LYS A 166 14.71 -5.32 4.02
CA LYS A 166 14.97 -4.21 4.96
C LYS A 166 13.74 -3.37 5.29
N ALA A 167 12.90 -3.07 4.31
CA ALA A 167 11.72 -2.23 4.52
C ALA A 167 10.78 -2.84 5.58
N MET A 168 10.11 -1.98 6.34
CA MET A 168 8.98 -2.41 7.15
C MET A 168 7.80 -2.70 6.22
N ILE A 169 6.99 -3.71 6.54
CA ILE A 169 5.73 -4.00 5.86
C ILE A 169 4.58 -3.67 6.80
N SER A 170 3.65 -2.82 6.36
CA SER A 170 2.34 -2.69 7.01
C SER A 170 1.25 -3.25 6.10
N ALA A 171 0.23 -3.87 6.69
CA ALA A 171 -0.91 -4.41 5.94
C ALA A 171 -2.24 -3.86 6.49
N ASP A 172 -3.17 -3.53 5.61
CA ASP A 172 -4.51 -3.11 6.04
C ASP A 172 -5.30 -4.26 6.66
N LEU A 173 -6.06 -3.91 7.71
CA LEU A 173 -7.24 -4.69 8.07
C LEU A 173 -8.37 -4.21 7.13
N PRO A 174 -8.84 -5.05 6.20
CA PRO A 174 -9.84 -4.63 5.22
C PRO A 174 -11.20 -4.42 5.89
N PHE A 175 -12.12 -3.80 5.16
CA PHE A 175 -13.49 -3.51 5.63
C PHE A 175 -14.15 -4.74 6.29
N GLU A 176 -14.87 -4.51 7.38
CA GLU A 176 -15.53 -5.52 8.22
C GLU A 176 -14.63 -6.55 8.94
N SER A 177 -13.34 -6.65 8.62
CA SER A 177 -12.46 -7.65 9.23
C SER A 177 -12.23 -7.43 10.75
N TYR A 178 -12.43 -6.22 11.26
CA TYR A 178 -12.13 -5.89 12.65
C TYR A 178 -13.34 -5.36 13.44
N VAL A 179 -14.56 -5.68 13.00
CA VAL A 179 -15.80 -5.27 13.70
C VAL A 179 -15.86 -5.85 15.11
N THR A 180 -15.53 -7.13 15.27
CA THR A 180 -15.43 -7.77 16.60
C THR A 180 -13.99 -7.70 17.12
N LEU A 181 -13.83 -7.64 18.44
CA LEU A 181 -12.49 -7.61 19.06
C LEU A 181 -11.70 -8.90 18.77
N GLU A 182 -12.37 -10.05 18.81
CA GLU A 182 -11.76 -11.34 18.46
C GLU A 182 -11.35 -11.38 16.99
N GLY A 183 -12.23 -10.93 16.08
CA GLY A 183 -11.94 -10.84 14.65
C GLY A 183 -10.76 -9.93 14.37
N CYS A 184 -10.71 -8.76 15.01
CA CYS A 184 -9.61 -7.80 14.92
C CYS A 184 -8.27 -8.46 15.28
N VAL A 185 -8.18 -9.13 16.43
CA VAL A 185 -6.95 -9.79 16.88
C VAL A 185 -6.59 -10.99 16.00
N ARG A 186 -7.57 -11.83 15.63
CA ARG A 186 -7.33 -13.02 14.79
C ARG A 186 -6.80 -12.64 13.42
N HIS A 187 -7.51 -11.76 12.71
CA HIS A 187 -7.11 -11.30 11.38
C HIS A 187 -5.78 -10.57 11.39
N SER A 188 -5.51 -9.79 12.44
CA SER A 188 -4.20 -9.16 12.57
C SER A 188 -3.07 -10.17 12.70
N LYS A 189 -3.25 -11.24 13.49
CA LYS A 189 -2.27 -12.33 13.59
C LYS A 189 -2.06 -13.04 12.26
N GLU A 190 -3.11 -13.23 11.46
CA GLU A 190 -3.01 -13.82 10.12
C GLU A 190 -2.15 -12.94 9.18
N LEU A 191 -2.29 -11.61 9.22
CA LEU A 191 -1.45 -10.69 8.44
C LEU A 191 0.01 -10.68 8.91
N LEU A 192 0.24 -10.74 10.22
CA LEU A 192 1.59 -10.88 10.78
C LEU A 192 2.24 -12.20 10.33
N GLN A 193 1.48 -13.31 10.32
CA GLN A 193 1.95 -14.60 9.80
C GLN A 193 2.24 -14.55 8.29
N ALA A 194 1.47 -13.77 7.52
CA ALA A 194 1.73 -13.52 6.10
C ALA A 194 3.00 -12.68 5.84
N GLY A 195 3.55 -12.04 6.88
CA GLY A 195 4.83 -11.34 6.84
C GLY A 195 4.75 -9.82 6.97
N ALA A 196 3.60 -9.27 7.37
CA ALA A 196 3.49 -7.89 7.84
C ALA A 196 4.19 -7.71 9.20
N ASP A 197 4.77 -6.55 9.43
CA ASP A 197 5.34 -6.16 10.73
C ASP A 197 4.34 -5.35 11.58
N ALA A 198 3.34 -4.74 10.95
CA ALA A 198 2.24 -4.04 11.62
C ALA A 198 0.95 -4.09 10.79
N VAL A 199 -0.19 -3.93 11.46
CA VAL A 199 -1.50 -3.78 10.81
C VAL A 199 -1.95 -2.32 10.75
N LYS A 200 -2.83 -1.94 9.83
CA LYS A 200 -3.43 -0.60 9.75
C LYS A 200 -4.97 -0.70 9.76
N PRO A 201 -5.62 -0.51 10.92
CA PRO A 201 -7.06 -0.28 10.98
C PRO A 201 -7.41 1.17 10.64
N GLU A 202 -8.63 1.40 10.14
CA GLU A 202 -9.18 2.73 9.89
C GLU A 202 -10.18 3.15 10.96
N GLY A 203 -10.01 4.35 11.51
CA GLY A 203 -10.95 4.92 12.47
C GLY A 203 -10.31 5.76 13.57
N GLY A 204 -11.14 6.59 14.20
CA GLY A 204 -10.81 7.34 15.41
C GLY A 204 -11.33 6.65 16.67
N ARG A 205 -11.99 7.43 17.54
CA ARG A 205 -12.52 6.94 18.82
C ARG A 205 -13.46 5.74 18.74
N GLU A 206 -14.15 5.58 17.62
CA GLU A 206 -15.08 4.48 17.38
C GLU A 206 -14.39 3.11 17.31
N ILE A 207 -13.08 3.07 17.04
CA ILE A 207 -12.29 1.81 17.01
C ILE A 207 -11.35 1.65 18.22
N PHE A 208 -11.45 2.51 19.23
CA PHE A 208 -10.60 2.40 20.44
C PHE A 208 -10.71 1.04 21.15
N PRO A 209 -11.88 0.36 21.22
CA PRO A 209 -11.96 -1.00 21.75
C PRO A 209 -11.09 -1.99 20.98
N GLN A 210 -11.06 -1.89 19.65
CA GLN A 210 -10.23 -2.72 18.77
C GLN A 210 -8.75 -2.41 18.96
N ILE A 211 -8.38 -1.13 19.05
CA ILE A 211 -7.01 -0.69 19.34
C ILE A 211 -6.53 -1.26 20.68
N GLU A 212 -7.36 -1.19 21.73
CA GLU A 212 -7.03 -1.77 23.04
C GLU A 212 -6.84 -3.29 22.95
N ALA A 213 -7.62 -3.98 22.11
CA ALA A 213 -7.44 -5.41 21.87
C ALA A 213 -6.11 -5.71 21.15
N LEU A 214 -5.70 -4.89 20.18
CA LEU A 214 -4.39 -4.99 19.52
C LEU A 214 -3.23 -4.76 20.49
N GLU A 215 -3.35 -3.73 21.34
CA GLU A 215 -2.38 -3.39 22.38
C GLU A 215 -2.19 -4.56 23.35
N LYS A 216 -3.28 -5.09 23.92
CA LYS A 216 -3.25 -6.25 24.83
C LYS A 216 -2.68 -7.51 24.18
N ALA A 217 -2.86 -7.65 22.87
CA ALA A 217 -2.31 -8.76 22.11
C ALA A 217 -0.84 -8.55 21.70
N GLY A 218 -0.25 -7.39 21.97
CA GLY A 218 1.11 -7.04 21.56
C GLY A 218 1.29 -6.91 20.05
N ILE A 219 0.21 -6.59 19.33
CA ILE A 219 0.22 -6.49 17.86
C ILE A 219 0.57 -5.05 17.46
N PRO A 220 1.68 -4.82 16.73
CA PRO A 220 2.02 -3.49 16.26
C PRO A 220 0.99 -2.99 15.23
N TRP A 221 0.63 -1.71 15.32
CA TRP A 221 -0.34 -1.10 14.43
C TRP A 221 0.01 0.34 14.06
N ILE A 222 -0.48 0.78 12.91
CA ILE A 222 -0.39 2.14 12.38
C ILE A 222 -1.81 2.71 12.35
N GLY A 223 -2.03 3.89 12.93
CA GLY A 223 -3.35 4.53 12.89
C GLY A 223 -3.65 5.13 11.52
N HIS A 224 -4.93 5.28 11.19
CA HIS A 224 -5.38 5.99 10.00
C HIS A 224 -6.52 6.94 10.37
N LEU A 225 -6.26 8.25 10.25
CA LEU A 225 -7.20 9.34 10.49
C LEU A 225 -7.34 10.24 9.25
N GLY A 226 -8.42 11.01 9.23
CA GLY A 226 -8.79 11.84 8.09
C GLY A 226 -9.90 11.16 7.29
N MET A 227 -9.81 11.19 5.96
CA MET A 227 -10.76 10.47 5.12
C MET A 227 -10.46 8.97 5.20
N LEU A 228 -11.49 8.17 5.44
CA LEU A 228 -11.38 6.72 5.62
C LEU A 228 -12.05 6.01 4.43
N PRO A 229 -11.29 5.47 3.47
CA PRO A 229 -11.85 4.79 2.29
C PRO A 229 -12.86 3.70 2.60
N GLN A 230 -12.68 2.98 3.71
CA GLN A 230 -13.60 1.92 4.13
C GLN A 230 -15.01 2.44 4.49
N ASN A 231 -15.13 3.75 4.77
CA ASN A 231 -16.40 4.42 5.03
C ASN A 231 -16.98 5.16 3.81
N VAL A 232 -16.41 5.02 2.61
CA VAL A 232 -16.79 5.81 1.42
C VAL A 232 -18.28 5.76 1.08
N LYS A 233 -18.92 4.59 1.24
CA LYS A 233 -20.37 4.39 0.99
C LYS A 233 -21.22 5.16 2.01
N LYS A 234 -20.81 5.15 3.28
CA LYS A 234 -21.48 5.89 4.36
C LYS A 234 -21.30 7.40 4.21
N GLU A 235 -20.16 7.84 3.70
CA GLU A 235 -19.83 9.25 3.52
C GLU A 235 -20.32 9.84 2.18
N GLY A 236 -20.81 8.99 1.27
CA GLY A 236 -21.27 9.40 -0.06
C GLY A 236 -20.13 9.93 -0.92
N GLY A 237 -18.93 9.36 -0.80
CA GLY A 237 -17.75 9.69 -1.61
C GLY A 237 -16.55 10.21 -0.81
N TYR A 238 -15.47 10.53 -1.54
CA TYR A 238 -14.20 10.99 -0.98
C TYR A 238 -14.26 12.49 -0.65
N ARG A 239 -14.19 12.83 0.64
CA ARG A 239 -14.32 14.22 1.12
C ARG A 239 -13.15 14.62 1.99
N LYS A 240 -12.68 15.86 1.79
CA LYS A 240 -11.60 16.45 2.59
C LYS A 240 -12.07 16.73 4.02
N LYS A 241 -11.32 16.24 5.02
CA LYS A 241 -11.60 16.36 6.46
C LYS A 241 -10.84 17.51 7.13
N GLY A 242 -11.21 17.82 8.36
CA GLY A 242 -10.63 18.87 9.19
C GLY A 242 -11.00 20.27 8.72
N LYS A 243 -12.19 20.45 8.14
CA LYS A 243 -12.61 21.75 7.58
C LYS A 243 -13.20 22.67 8.65
N SER A 244 -13.81 22.12 9.70
CA SER A 244 -14.30 22.90 10.84
C SER A 244 -13.36 22.78 12.03
N ARG A 245 -13.45 23.75 12.95
CA ARG A 245 -12.67 23.76 14.20
C ARG A 245 -12.97 22.52 15.05
N GLU A 246 -14.23 22.10 15.10
CA GLU A 246 -14.69 20.93 15.84
C GLU A 246 -14.10 19.65 15.27
N GLU A 247 -14.13 19.48 13.95
CA GLU A 247 -13.57 18.31 13.27
C GLU A 247 -12.03 18.27 13.42
N ALA A 248 -11.36 19.41 13.30
CA ALA A 248 -9.91 19.51 13.51
C ALA A 248 -9.52 19.14 14.94
N ARG A 249 -10.28 19.65 15.94
CA ARG A 249 -10.07 19.32 17.35
C ARG A 249 -10.28 17.82 17.61
N GLN A 250 -11.34 17.27 17.05
CA GLN A 250 -11.70 15.86 17.17
C GLN A 250 -10.57 14.95 16.65
N ILE A 251 -10.03 15.25 15.46
CA ILE A 251 -8.92 14.50 14.88
C ILE A 251 -7.66 14.61 15.74
N LEU A 252 -7.36 15.79 16.29
CA LEU A 252 -6.19 15.97 17.16
C LEU A 252 -6.32 15.20 18.48
N GLU A 253 -7.52 15.18 19.08
CA GLU A 253 -7.79 14.41 20.29
C GLU A 253 -7.66 12.91 20.05
N ASP A 254 -8.24 12.40 18.95
CA ASP A 254 -8.15 10.99 18.61
C ASP A 254 -6.70 10.59 18.28
N ALA A 255 -5.95 11.43 17.57
CA ALA A 255 -4.54 11.18 17.26
C ALA A 255 -3.67 11.05 18.52
N LYS A 256 -3.87 11.93 19.52
CA LYS A 256 -3.16 11.86 20.81
C LYS A 256 -3.50 10.58 21.56
N GLU A 257 -4.77 10.19 21.56
CA GLU A 257 -5.21 8.99 22.27
C GLU A 257 -4.71 7.71 21.59
N MET A 258 -4.69 7.69 20.26
CA MET A 258 -4.08 6.61 19.48
C MET A 258 -2.57 6.48 19.75
N GLU A 259 -1.83 7.59 19.84
CA GLU A 259 -0.42 7.56 20.23
C GLU A 259 -0.23 6.98 21.63
N LYS A 260 -1.03 7.41 22.63
CA LYS A 260 -0.97 6.86 23.99
C LYS A 260 -1.21 5.35 24.03
N ARG A 261 -2.08 4.84 23.16
CA ARG A 261 -2.39 3.40 22.99
C ARG A 261 -1.36 2.65 22.15
N GLY A 262 -0.26 3.30 21.79
CA GLY A 262 0.91 2.64 21.22
C GLY A 262 0.94 2.55 19.70
N ALA A 263 0.23 3.42 18.98
CA ALA A 263 0.39 3.57 17.53
C ALA A 263 1.88 3.70 17.15
N CYS A 264 2.30 3.02 16.07
CA CYS A 264 3.69 3.08 15.60
C CYS A 264 3.96 4.30 14.72
N ALA A 265 2.94 4.71 13.99
CA ALA A 265 2.89 5.89 13.13
C ALA A 265 1.40 6.27 12.94
N MET A 266 1.16 7.41 12.29
CA MET A 266 -0.20 7.86 11.96
C MET A 266 -0.30 8.21 10.47
N VAL A 267 -1.15 7.52 9.72
CA VAL A 267 -1.55 7.94 8.37
C VAL A 267 -2.59 9.04 8.48
N LEU A 268 -2.39 10.12 7.73
CA LEU A 268 -3.27 11.27 7.64
C LEU A 268 -3.71 11.45 6.19
N GLU A 269 -4.97 11.12 5.90
CA GLU A 269 -5.51 11.08 4.55
C GLU A 269 -6.52 12.19 4.25
N LEU A 270 -6.35 12.84 3.09
CA LEU A 270 -7.25 13.82 2.49
C LEU A 270 -7.88 14.78 3.52
N MET A 271 -7.04 15.58 4.15
CA MET A 271 -7.45 16.52 5.19
C MET A 271 -6.84 17.91 5.01
N ALA A 272 -7.31 18.90 5.77
CA ALA A 272 -6.72 20.23 5.82
C ALA A 272 -5.22 20.17 6.16
N PRO A 273 -4.32 20.70 5.30
CA PRO A 273 -2.88 20.67 5.52
C PRO A 273 -2.44 21.25 6.87
N GLU A 274 -3.13 22.29 7.33
CA GLU A 274 -2.86 22.98 8.59
C GLU A 274 -3.15 22.07 9.80
N VAL A 275 -4.21 21.26 9.70
CA VAL A 275 -4.58 20.26 10.70
C VAL A 275 -3.57 19.11 10.71
N ALA A 276 -3.18 18.62 9.53
CA ALA A 276 -2.16 17.57 9.43
C ALA A 276 -0.81 18.03 10.00
N ALA A 277 -0.41 19.27 9.74
CA ALA A 277 0.80 19.87 10.30
C ALA A 277 0.72 20.02 11.82
N GLU A 278 -0.44 20.39 12.36
CA GLU A 278 -0.64 20.49 13.82
C GLU A 278 -0.59 19.12 14.50
N VAL A 279 -1.23 18.09 13.92
CA VAL A 279 -1.12 16.70 14.41
C VAL A 279 0.36 16.28 14.41
N THR A 280 1.08 16.55 13.33
CA THR A 280 2.52 16.19 13.20
C THR A 280 3.40 16.88 14.23
N ARG A 281 3.16 18.16 14.52
CA ARG A 281 3.88 18.88 15.58
C ARG A 281 3.59 18.31 16.96
N THR A 282 2.36 17.86 17.17
CA THR A 282 1.86 17.42 18.47
C THR A 282 2.32 16.01 18.84
N LEU A 283 2.30 15.08 17.87
CA LEU A 283 2.70 13.69 18.13
C LEU A 283 4.23 13.56 18.22
N SER A 284 4.68 12.58 18.99
CA SER A 284 6.07 12.12 19.05
C SER A 284 6.39 11.09 17.96
N ILE A 285 5.41 10.26 17.59
CA ILE A 285 5.50 9.28 16.48
C ILE A 285 5.42 9.96 15.10
N PRO A 286 5.97 9.36 14.03
CA PRO A 286 5.89 9.94 12.70
C PRO A 286 4.47 9.93 12.14
N THR A 287 4.14 10.98 11.38
CA THR A 287 2.92 11.06 10.57
C THR A 287 3.23 10.84 9.08
N ILE A 288 2.32 10.21 8.36
CA ILE A 288 2.47 9.84 6.96
C ILE A 288 1.29 10.42 6.18
N GLY A 289 1.54 11.44 5.37
CA GLY A 289 0.52 12.16 4.63
C GLY A 289 0.17 11.54 3.27
N ILE A 290 -1.11 11.56 2.92
CA ILE A 290 -1.61 11.36 1.56
C ILE A 290 -2.76 12.34 1.29
N GLY A 291 -2.54 13.30 0.40
CA GLY A 291 -3.50 14.40 0.21
C GLY A 291 -3.66 15.33 1.44
N ALA A 292 -2.69 15.32 2.35
CA ALA A 292 -2.70 16.09 3.62
C ALA A 292 -1.64 17.22 3.67
N GLY A 293 -1.11 17.64 2.52
CA GLY A 293 -0.01 18.62 2.45
C GLY A 293 1.37 18.04 2.76
N ASP A 294 2.36 18.92 2.89
CA ASP A 294 3.78 18.59 3.12
C ASP A 294 4.21 18.71 4.59
N GLY A 295 3.34 19.19 5.48
CA GLY A 295 3.61 19.34 6.92
C GLY A 295 3.63 18.04 7.73
N THR A 296 3.74 16.87 7.10
CA THR A 296 3.81 15.55 7.74
C THR A 296 5.25 15.02 7.77
N THR A 297 5.57 14.06 8.64
CA THR A 297 6.93 13.48 8.72
C THR A 297 7.33 12.74 7.44
N GLY A 298 6.36 12.13 6.78
CA GLY A 298 6.56 11.35 5.58
C GLY A 298 5.35 11.38 4.66
N GLN A 299 5.44 10.67 3.55
CA GLN A 299 4.38 10.59 2.56
C GLN A 299 4.17 9.15 2.13
N ILE A 300 2.90 8.79 1.89
CA ILE A 300 2.51 7.55 1.24
C ILE A 300 1.87 7.83 -0.12
N ARG A 301 2.18 7.02 -1.13
CA ARG A 301 1.49 7.05 -2.42
C ARG A 301 1.14 5.64 -2.88
N VAL A 302 0.02 5.52 -3.58
CA VAL A 302 -0.30 4.32 -4.33
C VAL A 302 0.68 4.23 -5.49
N THR A 303 1.49 3.18 -5.55
CA THR A 303 2.57 3.06 -6.54
C THR A 303 2.04 3.03 -7.97
N HIS A 304 0.85 2.47 -8.19
CA HIS A 304 0.20 2.41 -9.49
C HIS A 304 -0.13 3.80 -10.05
N ASP A 305 -0.52 4.74 -9.17
CA ASP A 305 -0.81 6.11 -9.57
C ASP A 305 0.47 6.83 -10.03
N LEU A 306 1.58 6.66 -9.31
CA LEU A 306 2.87 7.26 -9.68
C LEU A 306 3.42 6.69 -11.00
N LEU A 307 3.22 5.39 -11.25
CA LEU A 307 3.64 4.74 -12.48
C LEU A 307 2.75 5.11 -13.68
N GLY A 308 1.52 5.56 -13.44
CA GLY A 308 0.56 5.83 -14.50
C GLY A 308 -0.02 4.55 -15.09
N LEU A 309 -0.32 3.57 -14.24
CA LEU A 309 -0.93 2.29 -14.66
C LEU A 309 -2.45 2.33 -14.74
N THR A 310 -3.07 3.35 -14.15
CA THR A 310 -4.52 3.55 -14.04
C THR A 310 -4.96 4.83 -14.78
N PRO A 311 -4.76 4.95 -16.11
CA PRO A 311 -5.02 6.21 -16.84
C PRO A 311 -6.48 6.66 -16.86
N TRP A 312 -7.42 5.77 -16.51
CA TRP A 312 -8.85 6.06 -16.41
C TRP A 312 -9.27 6.66 -15.06
N TYR A 313 -8.41 6.65 -14.05
CA TYR A 313 -8.70 7.21 -12.73
C TYR A 313 -7.42 7.75 -12.07
N ARG A 314 -7.42 9.03 -11.70
CA ARG A 314 -6.29 9.66 -11.04
C ARG A 314 -6.75 10.58 -9.90
N PRO A 315 -6.34 10.34 -8.65
CA PRO A 315 -6.66 11.24 -7.55
C PRO A 315 -6.01 12.62 -7.76
N GLY A 316 -6.73 13.69 -7.45
CA GLY A 316 -6.27 15.07 -7.71
C GLY A 316 -4.99 15.48 -6.98
N PHE A 317 -4.62 14.80 -5.89
CA PHE A 317 -3.39 15.06 -5.14
C PHE A 317 -2.14 14.37 -5.74
N VAL A 318 -2.30 13.52 -6.76
CA VAL A 318 -1.17 12.81 -7.40
C VAL A 318 -0.52 13.67 -8.47
N LYS A 319 0.67 14.18 -8.19
CA LYS A 319 1.46 14.99 -9.14
C LYS A 319 2.37 14.18 -10.08
N GLY A 320 2.61 12.90 -9.82
CA GLY A 320 3.48 12.03 -10.64
C GLY A 320 2.70 11.05 -11.51
N ASP A 321 3.20 10.79 -12.73
CA ASP A 321 2.69 9.78 -13.67
C ASP A 321 3.79 9.51 -14.72
N LEU A 322 4.35 8.30 -14.71
CA LEU A 322 5.40 7.89 -15.65
C LEU A 322 4.85 7.42 -17.01
N GLY A 323 3.54 7.41 -17.20
CA GLY A 323 2.86 7.05 -18.43
C GLY A 323 3.02 5.57 -18.80
N PHE A 324 3.13 4.67 -17.80
CA PHE A 324 3.37 3.24 -18.09
C PHE A 324 2.24 2.61 -18.90
N ALA A 325 0.98 2.97 -18.67
CA ALA A 325 -0.11 2.46 -19.50
C ALA A 325 0.08 2.80 -20.99
N LYS A 326 0.53 4.02 -21.30
CA LYS A 326 0.86 4.42 -22.67
C LYS A 326 2.05 3.62 -23.21
N LYS A 327 3.12 3.48 -22.43
CA LYS A 327 4.33 2.72 -22.81
C LYS A 327 4.02 1.24 -23.09
N ILE A 328 3.15 0.63 -22.30
CA ILE A 328 2.66 -0.74 -22.50
C ILE A 328 1.92 -0.82 -23.84
N GLY A 329 1.02 0.13 -24.12
CA GLY A 329 0.31 0.20 -25.40
C GLY A 329 1.26 0.33 -26.60
N GLU A 330 2.24 1.24 -26.52
CA GLU A 330 3.26 1.44 -27.56
C GLU A 330 4.12 0.19 -27.79
N LEU A 331 4.51 -0.51 -26.73
CA LEU A 331 5.24 -1.78 -26.82
C LEU A 331 4.43 -2.85 -27.55
N VAL A 332 3.16 -3.05 -27.15
CA VAL A 332 2.28 -4.04 -27.78
C VAL A 332 2.04 -3.71 -29.25
N GLN A 333 1.82 -2.44 -29.59
CA GLN A 333 1.64 -2.03 -30.99
C GLN A 333 2.90 -2.28 -31.82
N ARG A 334 4.09 -2.01 -31.27
CA ARG A 334 5.36 -2.30 -31.94
C ARG A 334 5.55 -3.79 -32.21
N ILE A 335 5.20 -4.66 -31.24
CA ILE A 335 5.28 -6.11 -31.41
C ILE A 335 4.34 -6.56 -32.54
N LYS A 336 3.12 -6.01 -32.60
CA LYS A 336 2.14 -6.29 -33.65
C LYS A 336 2.64 -5.86 -35.03
N THR A 337 3.23 -4.68 -35.16
CA THR A 337 3.69 -4.15 -36.46
C THR A 337 5.00 -4.77 -36.95
N SER A 338 5.88 -5.19 -36.03
CA SER A 338 7.17 -5.82 -36.36
C SER A 338 7.08 -7.31 -36.64
N GLY A 339 5.90 -7.94 -36.53
CA GLY A 339 5.73 -9.38 -36.74
C GLY A 339 6.58 -10.21 -35.78
N PHE A 340 6.64 -9.79 -34.51
CA PHE A 340 7.49 -10.39 -33.45
C PHE A 340 9.01 -10.15 -33.58
N ALA A 341 9.47 -9.41 -34.59
CA ALA A 341 10.87 -9.03 -34.67
C ALA A 341 11.25 -8.11 -33.49
N GLY A 342 12.17 -8.57 -32.63
CA GLY A 342 12.61 -7.85 -31.43
C GLY A 342 12.05 -8.35 -30.10
N LEU A 343 11.36 -9.49 -30.07
CA LEU A 343 10.98 -10.19 -28.84
C LEU A 343 12.08 -11.10 -28.25
N GLY A 344 13.20 -11.29 -28.95
CA GLY A 344 14.31 -12.17 -28.57
C GLY A 344 15.66 -11.45 -28.54
#